data_AF-A0A0B4XIG3-F1
#
_entry.id   AF-A0A0B4XIG3-F1
#
_cell.length_a   1.000
_cell.length_b   1.000
_cell.length_c   1.000
_cell.angle_alpha   90.00
_cell.angle_beta   90.00
_cell.angle_gamma   90.00
#
_symmetry.space_group_name_H-M   'P 1'
#
loop_
_entity.id
_entity.type
_entity.pdbx_description
1 polymer ?
#
loop_
_entity_poly.entity_id
_entity_poly.type
_entity_poly.pdbx_seq_one_letter_code
_entity_poly.pdbx_strand_id
1 'polypeptide(L)'
;MTFKPVRKLTVTRTLTTGQAVMVGVLAQNRQGVFFQYDADYLGRYGNLSPFGLKATTELQLAPKRPHSGLHGLFGDSLPDGWGVLLQDRVFRQHGILPAQITAMDRLAFVGASGMGGLSFSPTSEYPLASTGDIELATLGMEAQAFFDGQTEEVLADLVAAGSSGGARPKAQLYISPDEPDHCRTVARPGDEAWLVKFTSRNLPLAHEEGLCEAVYLNLSRENVRQEAVNQAACFSLLA
;
A
#
# COMPACT_ATOMS: atom_id res chain seq x y z
N MET A 1 -6.40 -11.70 24.24
CA MET A 1 -7.77 -11.55 23.70
C MET A 1 -7.87 -12.38 22.42
N THR A 2 -9.04 -12.94 22.10
CA THR A 2 -9.23 -13.71 20.86
C THR A 2 -9.36 -12.76 19.66
N PHE A 3 -8.54 -12.96 18.63
CA PHE A 3 -8.60 -12.22 17.37
C PHE A 3 -9.99 -12.33 16.72
N LYS A 4 -10.51 -11.20 16.22
CA LYS A 4 -11.81 -11.13 15.55
C LYS A 4 -11.62 -10.58 14.13
N PRO A 5 -11.86 -11.40 13.09
CA PRO A 5 -11.78 -10.93 11.72
C PRO A 5 -12.79 -9.81 11.41
N VAL A 6 -12.35 -8.83 10.62
CA VAL A 6 -13.09 -7.63 10.21
C VAL A 6 -14.32 -7.99 9.40
N ARG A 7 -15.53 -7.81 9.94
CA ARG A 7 -16.76 -8.24 9.26
C ARG A 7 -17.26 -7.29 8.18
N LYS A 8 -16.91 -6.01 8.27
CA LYS A 8 -17.43 -4.95 7.41
C LYS A 8 -16.38 -3.85 7.25
N LEU A 9 -16.25 -3.34 6.03
CA LEU A 9 -15.47 -2.15 5.72
C LEU A 9 -16.30 -1.19 4.88
N THR A 10 -16.33 0.08 5.24
CA THR A 10 -16.73 1.17 4.36
C THR A 10 -15.56 1.48 3.42
N VAL A 11 -15.86 1.57 2.13
CA VAL A 11 -14.89 1.97 1.11
C VAL A 11 -15.14 3.42 0.74
N THR A 12 -14.10 4.23 0.77
CA THR A 12 -14.13 5.64 0.37
C THR A 12 -13.12 5.87 -0.74
N ARG A 13 -13.42 6.81 -1.64
CA ARG A 13 -12.53 7.25 -2.69
C ARG A 13 -12.17 8.71 -2.48
N THR A 14 -10.89 9.04 -2.51
CA THR A 14 -10.39 10.41 -2.60
C THR A 14 -10.34 10.82 -4.06
N LEU A 15 -11.03 11.90 -4.42
CA LEU A 15 -11.03 12.49 -5.76
C LEU A 15 -9.77 13.35 -5.98
N THR A 16 -9.51 13.74 -7.22
CA THR A 16 -8.40 14.65 -7.55
C THR A 16 -8.52 16.03 -6.89
N THR A 17 -9.72 16.40 -6.45
CA THR A 17 -9.99 17.60 -5.65
C THR A 17 -9.59 17.46 -4.18
N GLY A 18 -9.18 16.27 -3.74
CA GLY A 18 -8.97 15.92 -2.32
C GLY A 18 -10.26 15.55 -1.58
N GLN A 19 -11.44 15.66 -2.21
CA GLN A 19 -12.70 15.28 -1.58
C GLN A 19 -12.80 13.76 -1.40
N ALA A 20 -13.10 13.33 -0.18
CA ALA A 20 -13.44 11.95 0.13
C ALA A 20 -14.93 11.67 -0.13
N VAL A 21 -15.23 10.65 -0.93
CA VAL A 21 -16.61 10.22 -1.26
C VAL A 21 -16.79 8.75 -0.93
N MET A 22 -17.89 8.42 -0.24
CA MET A 22 -18.21 7.03 0.07
C MET A 22 -18.54 6.27 -1.21
N VAL A 23 -17.87 5.14 -1.45
CA VAL A 23 -18.05 4.29 -2.63
C VAL A 23 -19.10 3.22 -2.38
N GLY A 24 -19.08 2.65 -1.17
CA GLY A 24 -19.91 1.51 -0.82
C GLY A 24 -19.35 0.75 0.38
N VAL A 25 -19.76 -0.51 0.49
CA VAL A 25 -19.47 -1.36 1.65
C VAL A 25 -18.97 -2.73 1.20
N LEU A 26 -17.88 -3.18 1.80
CA LEU A 26 -17.45 -4.57 1.81
C LEU A 26 -17.94 -5.28 3.07
N ALA A 27 -18.39 -6.53 2.94
CA ALA A 27 -18.79 -7.36 4.08
C ALA A 27 -18.31 -8.80 3.90
N GLN A 28 -17.88 -9.47 4.97
CA GLN A 28 -17.46 -10.88 4.91
C GLN A 28 -18.24 -11.80 5.85
N ASN A 29 -18.63 -12.96 5.32
CA ASN A 29 -19.22 -14.06 6.08
C ASN A 29 -18.57 -15.40 5.66
N ARG A 30 -19.20 -16.54 5.99
CA ARG A 30 -18.67 -17.88 5.64
C ARG A 30 -18.70 -18.20 4.14
N GLN A 31 -19.50 -17.50 3.35
CA GLN A 31 -19.63 -17.69 1.90
C GLN A 31 -18.56 -16.94 1.11
N GLY A 32 -18.07 -15.80 1.63
CA GLY A 32 -17.04 -14.99 1.00
C GLY A 32 -17.16 -13.51 1.37
N VAL A 33 -16.51 -12.67 0.56
CA VAL A 33 -16.61 -11.21 0.65
C VAL A 33 -17.61 -10.71 -0.37
N PHE A 34 -18.46 -9.78 0.05
CA PHE A 34 -19.45 -9.13 -0.78
C PHE A 34 -19.15 -7.64 -0.87
N PHE A 35 -19.53 -7.03 -1.99
CA PHE A 35 -19.49 -5.59 -2.17
C PHE A 35 -20.89 -5.07 -2.56
N GLN A 36 -21.25 -3.92 -2.02
CA GLN A 36 -22.44 -3.17 -2.40
C GLN A 36 -22.06 -1.71 -2.65
N TYR A 37 -22.40 -1.21 -3.84
CA TYR A 37 -22.24 0.20 -4.16
C TYR A 37 -23.18 1.07 -3.32
N ASP A 38 -22.70 2.25 -2.95
CA ASP A 38 -23.54 3.35 -2.52
C ASP A 38 -24.33 3.92 -3.73
N ALA A 39 -25.62 4.22 -3.53
CA ALA A 39 -26.50 4.66 -4.60
C ALA A 39 -26.12 6.04 -5.14
N ASP A 40 -25.74 6.97 -4.24
CA ASP A 40 -25.32 8.32 -4.63
C ASP A 40 -23.99 8.27 -5.37
N TYR A 41 -23.06 7.44 -4.92
CA TYR A 41 -21.79 7.24 -5.60
C TYR A 41 -21.99 6.71 -7.02
N LEU A 42 -22.76 5.62 -7.16
CA LEU A 42 -22.97 4.98 -8.46
C LEU A 42 -23.68 5.92 -9.44
N GLY A 43 -24.66 6.70 -8.96
CA GLY A 43 -25.37 7.69 -9.78
C GLY A 43 -24.50 8.86 -10.23
N ARG A 44 -23.51 9.28 -9.44
CA ARG A 44 -22.65 10.44 -9.74
C ARG A 44 -21.36 10.08 -10.46
N TYR A 45 -20.71 8.99 -10.08
CA TYR A 45 -19.36 8.64 -10.52
C TYR A 45 -19.29 7.36 -11.35
N GLY A 46 -20.38 6.59 -11.42
CA GLY A 46 -20.44 5.36 -12.19
C GLY A 46 -19.63 4.20 -11.60
N ASN A 47 -19.33 3.22 -12.46
CA ASN A 47 -18.67 1.98 -12.08
C ASN A 47 -17.15 2.15 -11.96
N LEU A 48 -16.57 1.72 -10.84
CA LEU A 48 -15.11 1.76 -10.61
C LEU A 48 -14.34 0.64 -11.34
N SER A 49 -15.00 -0.47 -11.66
CA SER A 49 -14.37 -1.60 -12.34
C SER A 49 -15.34 -2.17 -13.38
N PRO A 50 -15.35 -1.63 -14.61
CA PRO A 50 -16.34 -1.99 -15.62
C PRO A 50 -16.28 -3.48 -16.03
N PHE A 51 -15.16 -4.15 -15.77
CA PHE A 51 -14.98 -5.57 -16.06
C PHE A 51 -15.20 -6.48 -14.84
N GLY A 52 -14.87 -6.00 -13.63
CA GLY A 52 -14.88 -6.80 -12.41
C GLY A 52 -16.09 -6.58 -11.49
N LEU A 53 -16.90 -5.55 -11.75
CA LEU A 53 -18.07 -5.18 -10.96
C LEU A 53 -19.24 -4.82 -11.88
N LYS A 54 -20.45 -5.17 -11.45
CA LYS A 54 -21.68 -4.70 -12.10
C LYS A 54 -22.04 -3.32 -11.55
N ALA A 55 -22.52 -2.43 -12.42
CA ALA A 55 -23.02 -1.11 -12.05
C ALA A 55 -24.42 -1.21 -11.41
N THR A 56 -24.49 -1.78 -10.21
CA THR A 56 -25.75 -1.99 -9.46
C THR A 56 -25.52 -1.83 -7.96
N THR A 57 -26.57 -1.41 -7.25
CA THR A 57 -26.62 -1.35 -5.77
C THR A 57 -26.99 -2.69 -5.14
N GLU A 58 -27.18 -3.75 -5.94
CA GLU A 58 -27.32 -5.10 -5.41
C GLU A 58 -26.02 -5.61 -4.77
N LEU A 59 -26.16 -6.55 -3.85
CA LEU A 59 -25.03 -7.20 -3.20
C LEU A 59 -24.32 -8.13 -4.18
N GLN A 60 -23.01 -7.95 -4.36
CA GLN A 60 -22.20 -8.70 -5.33
C GLN A 60 -21.18 -9.56 -4.59
N LEU A 61 -21.22 -10.89 -4.79
CA LEU A 61 -20.26 -11.82 -4.22
C LEU A 61 -18.95 -11.80 -5.03
N ALA A 62 -17.83 -11.63 -4.33
CA ALA A 62 -16.51 -11.65 -4.94
C ALA A 62 -16.10 -13.06 -5.41
N PRO A 63 -15.37 -13.16 -6.54
CA PRO A 63 -14.76 -14.43 -6.96
C PRO A 63 -13.75 -14.95 -5.93
N LYS A 64 -13.66 -16.27 -5.75
CA LYS A 64 -12.69 -16.90 -4.85
C LYS A 64 -11.23 -16.66 -5.25
N ARG A 65 -10.97 -16.47 -6.54
CA ARG A 65 -9.64 -16.26 -7.16
C ARG A 65 -9.77 -15.22 -8.27
N PRO A 66 -8.68 -14.52 -8.63
CA PRO A 66 -7.31 -14.66 -8.09
C PRO A 66 -7.03 -13.84 -6.82
N HIS A 67 -7.86 -12.85 -6.49
CA HIS A 67 -7.55 -11.83 -5.48
C HIS A 67 -7.97 -12.20 -4.06
N SER A 68 -7.63 -13.42 -3.60
CA SER A 68 -7.88 -13.86 -2.22
C SER A 68 -9.34 -13.70 -1.75
N GLY A 69 -10.31 -13.93 -2.65
CA GLY A 69 -11.73 -13.78 -2.33
C GLY A 69 -12.28 -12.36 -2.38
N LEU A 70 -11.56 -11.41 -2.98
CA LEU A 70 -12.01 -10.03 -3.25
C LEU A 70 -12.31 -9.79 -4.73
N HIS A 71 -13.12 -8.76 -5.01
CA HIS A 71 -13.15 -8.18 -6.35
C HIS A 71 -11.78 -7.56 -6.65
N GLY A 72 -11.32 -7.69 -7.91
CA GLY A 72 -9.97 -7.22 -8.30
C GLY A 72 -9.68 -5.78 -7.91
N LEU A 73 -10.67 -4.88 -8.07
CA LEU A 73 -10.57 -3.48 -7.65
C LEU A 73 -10.06 -3.29 -6.21
N PHE A 74 -10.55 -4.09 -5.27
CA PHE A 74 -10.11 -4.02 -3.86
C PHE A 74 -8.89 -4.89 -3.61
N GLY A 75 -8.73 -5.96 -4.39
CA GLY A 75 -7.53 -6.80 -4.40
C GLY A 75 -6.27 -6.02 -4.73
N ASP A 76 -6.34 -5.04 -5.63
CA ASP A 76 -5.21 -4.18 -6.02
C ASP A 76 -4.72 -3.28 -4.87
N SER A 77 -5.52 -3.11 -3.81
CA SER A 77 -5.12 -2.41 -2.59
C SER A 77 -4.49 -3.33 -1.54
N LEU A 78 -4.48 -4.65 -1.75
CA LEU A 78 -3.80 -5.56 -0.85
C LEU A 78 -2.28 -5.35 -0.95
N PRO A 79 -1.55 -5.52 0.16
CA PRO A 79 -0.10 -5.61 0.08
C PRO A 79 0.31 -6.87 -0.70
N ASP A 80 1.46 -6.80 -1.35
CA ASP A 80 2.15 -7.95 -1.96
C ASP A 80 3.24 -8.48 -1.03
N GLY A 81 4.15 -9.33 -1.53
CA GLY A 81 5.15 -10.05 -0.73
C GLY A 81 5.83 -9.24 0.39
N TRP A 82 6.32 -8.03 0.09
CA TRP A 82 6.95 -7.17 1.10
C TRP A 82 5.96 -6.67 2.15
N GLY A 83 4.85 -6.07 1.73
CA GLY A 83 3.84 -5.54 2.65
C GLY A 83 3.14 -6.63 3.45
N VAL A 84 2.92 -7.82 2.86
CA VAL A 84 2.39 -9.01 3.55
C VAL A 84 3.35 -9.44 4.64
N LEU A 85 4.65 -9.48 4.35
CA LEU A 85 5.68 -9.86 5.31
C LEU A 85 5.71 -8.87 6.50
N LEU A 86 5.64 -7.56 6.24
CA LEU A 86 5.53 -6.53 7.27
C LEU A 86 4.26 -6.69 8.12
N GLN A 87 3.09 -6.78 7.48
CA GLN A 87 1.81 -6.93 8.18
C GLN A 87 1.79 -8.20 9.04
N ASP A 88 2.20 -9.35 8.48
CA ASP A 88 2.23 -10.62 9.18
C ASP A 88 3.12 -10.56 10.42
N ARG A 89 4.20 -9.77 10.39
CA ARG A 89 5.05 -9.57 11.56
C ARG A 89 4.33 -8.79 12.66
N VAL A 90 3.62 -7.71 12.32
CA VAL A 90 2.82 -6.95 13.28
C VAL A 90 1.74 -7.83 13.90
N PHE A 91 0.99 -8.57 13.08
CA PHE A 91 -0.02 -9.49 13.59
C PHE A 91 0.58 -10.56 14.54
N ARG A 92 1.76 -11.10 14.22
CA ARG A 92 2.46 -12.05 15.10
C ARG A 92 2.89 -11.43 16.43
N GLN A 93 3.32 -10.16 16.46
CA GLN A 93 3.62 -9.45 17.72
C GLN A 93 2.40 -9.39 18.65
N HIS A 94 1.19 -9.40 18.07
CA HIS A 94 -0.08 -9.48 18.81
C HIS A 94 -0.60 -10.92 18.99
N GLY A 95 0.21 -11.94 18.72
CA GLY A 95 -0.16 -13.36 18.89
C GLY A 95 -1.12 -13.90 17.83
N ILE A 96 -1.25 -13.22 16.69
CA ILE A 96 -2.17 -13.58 15.60
C ILE A 96 -1.38 -14.34 14.53
N LEU A 97 -1.82 -15.56 14.22
CA LEU A 97 -1.17 -16.38 13.21
C LEU A 97 -1.60 -15.95 11.81
N PRO A 98 -0.71 -15.97 10.80
CA PRO A 98 -1.07 -15.60 9.42
C PRO A 98 -2.28 -16.33 8.85
N ALA A 99 -2.49 -17.59 9.23
CA ALA A 99 -3.64 -18.39 8.80
C ALA A 99 -5.00 -17.88 9.30
N GLN A 100 -5.00 -17.00 10.31
CA GLN A 100 -6.22 -16.38 10.85
C GLN A 100 -6.60 -15.09 10.10
N ILE A 101 -5.64 -14.45 9.42
CA ILE A 101 -5.80 -13.13 8.81
C ILE A 101 -6.52 -13.28 7.47
N THR A 102 -7.62 -12.56 7.28
CA THR A 102 -8.35 -12.52 6.00
C THR A 102 -7.92 -11.32 5.14
N ALA A 103 -8.30 -11.34 3.86
CA ALA A 103 -8.06 -10.20 2.98
C ALA A 103 -8.73 -8.90 3.48
N MET A 104 -9.87 -9.01 4.18
CA MET A 104 -10.52 -7.86 4.82
C MET A 104 -9.70 -7.30 5.98
N ASP A 105 -9.04 -8.16 6.76
CA ASP A 105 -8.15 -7.71 7.84
C ASP A 105 -6.94 -6.96 7.28
N ARG A 106 -6.40 -7.41 6.14
CA ARG A 106 -5.32 -6.72 5.42
C ARG A 106 -5.76 -5.37 4.87
N LEU A 107 -6.96 -5.27 4.29
CA LEU A 107 -7.51 -3.98 3.85
C LEU A 107 -7.75 -3.03 5.02
N ALA A 108 -8.22 -3.52 6.16
CA ALA A 108 -8.36 -2.73 7.38
C ALA A 108 -6.99 -2.23 7.89
N PHE A 109 -5.94 -3.05 7.74
CA PHE A 109 -4.57 -2.65 8.06
C PHE A 109 -4.05 -1.57 7.10
N VAL A 110 -4.32 -1.72 5.79
CA VAL A 110 -3.99 -0.69 4.77
C VAL A 110 -4.69 0.63 5.07
N GLY A 111 -5.95 0.60 5.51
CA GLY A 111 -6.66 1.78 5.95
C GLY A 111 -6.71 2.89 4.89
N ALA A 112 -6.10 4.04 5.21
CA ALA A 112 -5.99 5.21 4.31
C ALA A 112 -4.58 5.44 3.75
N SER A 113 -3.60 4.61 4.09
CA SER A 113 -2.20 4.73 3.63
C SER A 113 -1.89 3.92 2.37
N GLY A 114 -2.91 3.26 1.81
CA GLY A 114 -2.80 2.52 0.55
C GLY A 114 -2.49 3.43 -0.63
N MET A 115 -1.79 2.89 -1.63
CA MET A 115 -1.56 3.60 -2.88
C MET A 115 -2.87 3.79 -3.65
N GLY A 116 -2.99 4.92 -4.34
CA GLY A 116 -4.16 5.25 -5.15
C GLY A 116 -5.20 6.05 -4.38
N GLY A 117 -6.47 5.91 -4.77
CA GLY A 117 -7.55 6.75 -4.25
C GLY A 117 -8.46 6.07 -3.24
N LEU A 118 -8.31 4.78 -2.94
CA LEU A 118 -9.24 4.04 -2.09
C LEU A 118 -8.75 3.97 -0.65
N SER A 119 -9.68 4.10 0.29
CA SER A 119 -9.43 3.91 1.72
C SER A 119 -10.50 3.03 2.37
N PHE A 120 -10.12 2.32 3.42
CA PHE A 120 -10.94 1.30 4.08
C PHE A 120 -11.11 1.62 5.57
N SER A 121 -12.35 1.56 6.07
CA SER A 121 -12.68 1.87 7.46
C SER A 121 -13.70 0.88 8.05
N PRO A 122 -13.59 0.42 9.31
CA PRO A 122 -12.60 0.84 10.31
C PRO A 122 -11.19 0.35 10.00
N THR A 123 -10.20 1.11 10.46
CA THR A 123 -8.79 0.71 10.40
C THR A 123 -8.49 -0.35 11.45
N SER A 124 -7.46 -1.16 11.19
CA SER A 124 -6.95 -2.16 12.13
C SER A 124 -6.64 -1.54 13.51
N GLU A 125 -6.89 -2.30 14.56
CA GLU A 125 -6.57 -1.96 15.97
C GLU A 125 -5.08 -2.16 16.31
N TYR A 126 -4.30 -2.69 15.35
CA TYR A 126 -2.89 -3.02 15.50
C TYR A 126 -1.95 -2.05 14.75
N PRO A 127 -2.19 -0.72 14.71
CA PRO A 127 -1.25 0.19 14.08
C PRO A 127 0.01 0.30 14.95
N LEU A 128 1.15 0.47 14.29
CA LEU A 128 2.36 0.94 14.94
C LEU A 128 2.45 2.46 14.72
N ALA A 129 2.63 3.22 15.80
CA ALA A 129 2.78 4.67 15.72
C ALA A 129 4.17 5.01 15.19
N SER A 130 4.23 5.73 14.07
CA SER A 130 5.47 6.24 13.50
C SER A 130 6.01 7.42 14.33
N THR A 131 7.34 7.55 14.38
CA THR A 131 8.05 8.61 15.13
C THR A 131 8.02 9.97 14.42
N GLY A 132 7.64 10.00 13.14
CA GLY A 132 7.27 11.20 12.39
C GLY A 132 8.43 11.96 11.73
N ASP A 133 9.69 11.66 12.08
CA ASP A 133 10.88 12.10 11.34
C ASP A 133 11.95 11.01 11.43
N ILE A 134 12.40 10.51 10.28
CA ILE A 134 13.20 9.29 10.16
C ILE A 134 14.36 9.56 9.21
N GLU A 135 15.58 9.27 9.63
CA GLU A 135 16.74 9.31 8.74
C GLU A 135 16.62 8.22 7.66
N LEU A 136 16.62 8.62 6.39
CA LEU A 136 16.35 7.75 5.26
C LEU A 136 17.35 6.59 5.15
N ALA A 137 18.63 6.86 5.43
CA ALA A 137 19.69 5.85 5.44
C ALA A 137 19.45 4.78 6.49
N THR A 138 19.05 5.18 7.70
CA THR A 138 18.70 4.28 8.80
C THR A 138 17.51 3.39 8.42
N LEU A 139 16.45 3.98 7.88
CA LEU A 139 15.28 3.24 7.39
C LEU A 139 15.66 2.21 6.31
N GLY A 140 16.59 2.57 5.43
CA GLY A 140 17.08 1.68 4.38
C GLY A 140 17.90 0.50 4.90
N MET A 141 18.81 0.74 5.85
CA MET A 141 19.57 -0.33 6.51
C MET A 141 18.64 -1.30 7.25
N GLU A 142 17.60 -0.78 7.89
CA GLU A 142 16.63 -1.59 8.62
C GLU A 142 15.73 -2.40 7.68
N ALA A 143 15.27 -1.80 6.58
CA ALA A 143 14.54 -2.49 5.53
C ALA A 143 15.36 -3.65 4.97
N GLN A 144 16.64 -3.42 4.70
CA GLN A 144 17.57 -4.42 4.22
C GLN A 144 17.76 -5.54 5.24
N ALA A 145 18.10 -5.20 6.49
CA ALA A 145 18.34 -6.18 7.55
C ALA A 145 17.10 -7.06 7.77
N PHE A 146 15.92 -6.47 7.73
CA PHE A 146 14.67 -7.20 7.89
C PHE A 146 14.38 -8.12 6.71
N PHE A 147 14.54 -7.63 5.48
CA PHE A 147 14.35 -8.45 4.28
C PHE A 147 15.38 -9.59 4.16
N ASP A 148 16.61 -9.34 4.61
CA ASP A 148 17.69 -10.33 4.62
C ASP A 148 17.57 -11.34 5.78
N GLY A 149 16.55 -11.21 6.64
CA GLY A 149 16.30 -12.09 7.79
C GLY A 149 17.32 -11.91 8.93
N GLN A 150 18.02 -10.77 8.96
CA GLN A 150 19.02 -10.44 9.98
C GLN A 150 18.39 -9.85 11.24
N THR A 151 17.22 -9.22 11.10
CA THR A 151 16.43 -8.77 12.23
C THR A 151 15.03 -9.34 12.15
N GLU A 152 14.50 -9.58 13.33
CA GLU A 152 13.14 -9.99 13.56
C GLU A 152 12.30 -8.78 14.01
N GLU A 153 12.91 -7.72 14.51
CA GLU A 153 12.17 -6.53 14.92
C GLU A 153 11.70 -5.76 13.69
N VAL A 154 10.38 -5.58 13.58
CA VAL A 154 9.78 -4.72 12.56
C VAL A 154 9.55 -3.36 13.16
N LEU A 155 10.09 -2.36 12.48
CA LEU A 155 9.96 -1.00 12.90
C LEU A 155 8.62 -0.44 12.48
N ALA A 156 8.03 0.32 13.39
CA ALA A 156 6.79 1.03 13.19
C ALA A 156 6.81 1.85 11.89
N ASP A 157 7.96 2.46 11.62
CA ASP A 157 8.17 3.34 10.48
C ASP A 157 8.16 2.57 9.15
N LEU A 158 8.77 1.37 9.07
CA LEU A 158 8.69 0.51 7.88
C LEU A 158 7.27 0.02 7.60
N VAL A 159 6.50 -0.27 8.64
CA VAL A 159 5.10 -0.70 8.51
C VAL A 159 4.22 0.45 8.04
N ALA A 160 4.38 1.62 8.67
CA ALA A 160 3.64 2.82 8.32
C ALA A 160 3.95 3.26 6.88
N ALA A 161 5.19 3.09 6.43
CA ALA A 161 5.58 3.40 5.05
C ALA A 161 5.28 2.25 4.05
N GLY A 162 5.04 1.03 4.52
CA GLY A 162 5.15 -0.22 3.75
C GLY A 162 3.94 -0.68 2.96
N SER A 163 2.97 0.19 2.66
CA SER A 163 1.70 -0.22 2.02
C SER A 163 1.74 -0.36 0.49
N SER A 164 2.91 -0.25 -0.15
CA SER A 164 3.01 -0.32 -1.62
C SER A 164 3.14 -1.76 -2.14
N GLY A 165 2.49 -2.07 -3.27
CA GLY A 165 2.58 -3.36 -3.95
C GLY A 165 4.01 -3.73 -4.43
N GLY A 166 4.21 -4.99 -4.77
CA GLY A 166 5.49 -5.63 -5.11
C GLY A 166 6.13 -6.45 -3.98
N ALA A 167 7.04 -7.36 -4.36
CA ALA A 167 7.70 -8.29 -3.44
C ALA A 167 9.02 -7.77 -2.81
N ARG A 168 9.51 -6.62 -3.26
CA ARG A 168 10.82 -6.07 -2.87
C ARG A 168 10.68 -5.02 -1.77
N PRO A 169 11.70 -4.82 -0.92
CA PRO A 169 11.73 -3.77 0.11
C PRO A 169 11.49 -2.38 -0.48
N LYS A 170 10.48 -1.69 0.05
CA LYS A 170 10.12 -0.34 -0.39
C LYS A 170 9.24 0.37 0.63
N ALA A 171 9.22 1.68 0.54
CA ALA A 171 8.48 2.57 1.43
C ALA A 171 7.89 3.75 0.66
N GLN A 172 6.64 4.10 0.96
CA GLN A 172 6.04 5.37 0.56
C GLN A 172 6.38 6.41 1.62
N LEU A 173 7.10 7.45 1.23
CA LEU A 173 7.68 8.43 2.12
C LEU A 173 7.42 9.84 1.62
N TYR A 174 7.44 10.78 2.54
CA TYR A 174 7.40 12.20 2.28
C TYR A 174 8.75 12.81 2.66
N ILE A 175 9.36 13.55 1.74
CA ILE A 175 10.72 14.11 1.89
C ILE A 175 10.64 15.60 1.66
N SER A 176 11.20 16.39 2.57
CA SER A 176 11.34 17.83 2.39
C SER A 176 12.52 18.13 1.46
N PRO A 177 12.38 19.00 0.45
CA PRO A 177 13.52 19.45 -0.36
C PRO A 177 14.65 20.08 0.46
N ASP A 178 14.34 20.66 1.63
CA ASP A 178 15.31 21.30 2.52
C ASP A 178 16.07 20.29 3.40
N GLU A 179 15.54 19.09 3.59
CA GLU A 179 16.09 18.04 4.46
C GLU A 179 16.04 16.67 3.76
N PRO A 180 16.81 16.47 2.67
CA PRO A 180 16.68 15.29 1.80
C PRO A 180 17.09 13.96 2.47
N ASP A 181 17.89 14.03 3.54
CA ASP A 181 18.33 12.85 4.30
C ASP A 181 17.26 12.36 5.30
N HIS A 182 16.16 13.11 5.45
CA HIS A 182 15.08 12.82 6.38
C HIS A 182 13.77 12.58 5.65
N CYS A 183 12.95 11.70 6.20
CA CYS A 183 11.70 11.27 5.60
C CYS A 183 10.60 11.07 6.64
N ARG A 184 9.35 11.09 6.17
CA ARG A 184 8.14 11.00 6.99
C ARG A 184 7.14 10.05 6.38
N THR A 185 6.30 9.45 7.20
CA THR A 185 5.21 8.56 6.76
C THR A 185 3.89 9.31 6.54
N VAL A 186 3.83 10.58 6.96
CA VAL A 186 2.69 11.49 6.80
C VAL A 186 3.18 12.80 6.19
N ALA A 187 2.49 13.25 5.14
CA ALA A 187 2.85 14.46 4.42
C ALA A 187 2.72 15.72 5.28
N ARG A 188 3.68 16.64 5.14
CA ARG A 188 3.56 18.04 5.55
C ARG A 188 3.49 18.95 4.33
N PRO A 189 2.95 20.18 4.47
CA PRO A 189 2.97 21.15 3.38
C PRO A 189 4.40 21.39 2.89
N GLY A 190 4.62 21.22 1.57
CA GLY A 190 5.93 21.37 0.94
C GLY A 190 6.72 20.07 0.79
N ASP A 191 6.32 18.98 1.45
CA ASP A 191 6.96 17.68 1.24
C ASP A 191 6.64 17.14 -0.17
N GLU A 192 7.60 16.44 -0.75
CA GLU A 192 7.43 15.66 -1.96
C GLU A 192 7.10 14.20 -1.59
N ALA A 193 6.23 13.55 -2.38
CA ALA A 193 5.90 12.14 -2.18
C ALA A 193 6.82 11.23 -3.00
N TRP A 194 7.42 10.25 -2.34
CA TRP A 194 8.42 9.34 -2.89
C TRP A 194 8.03 7.88 -2.66
N LEU A 195 8.38 7.01 -3.61
CA LEU A 195 8.37 5.56 -3.42
C LEU A 195 9.81 5.06 -3.35
N VAL A 196 10.41 5.04 -2.17
CA VAL A 196 11.81 4.62 -2.04
C VAL A 196 11.89 3.09 -2.13
N LYS A 197 12.77 2.57 -3.00
CA LYS A 197 13.06 1.15 -3.14
C LYS A 197 14.40 0.85 -2.50
N PHE A 198 14.40 -0.02 -1.49
CA PHE A 198 15.62 -0.38 -0.79
C PHE A 198 16.29 -1.57 -1.46
N THR A 199 17.62 -1.60 -1.35
CA THR A 199 18.46 -2.63 -1.92
C THR A 199 18.66 -3.79 -0.96
N SER A 200 19.06 -4.96 -1.47
CA SER A 200 19.39 -6.13 -0.66
C SER A 200 20.28 -7.09 -1.44
N ARG A 201 21.15 -7.80 -0.72
CA ARG A 201 21.99 -8.87 -1.32
C ARG A 201 21.20 -10.07 -1.83
N ASN A 202 19.97 -10.25 -1.35
CA ASN A 202 19.10 -11.37 -1.68
C ASN A 202 18.19 -11.07 -2.90
N LEU A 203 18.33 -9.89 -3.51
CA LEU A 203 17.68 -9.58 -4.79
C LEU A 203 18.42 -10.28 -5.95
N PRO A 204 17.76 -10.49 -7.11
CA PRO A 204 18.38 -11.16 -8.26
C PRO A 204 19.68 -10.51 -8.76
N LEU A 205 19.74 -9.17 -8.78
CA LEU A 205 20.96 -8.41 -9.08
C LEU A 205 21.65 -7.88 -7.82
N ALA A 206 21.33 -8.44 -6.65
CA ALA A 206 21.83 -7.98 -5.35
C ALA A 206 21.73 -6.45 -5.22
N HIS A 207 22.85 -5.78 -4.94
CA HIS A 207 22.88 -4.34 -4.74
C HIS A 207 22.76 -3.51 -6.03
N GLU A 208 22.95 -4.13 -7.19
CA GLU A 208 22.96 -3.47 -8.50
C GLU A 208 21.55 -3.23 -9.06
N GLU A 209 20.51 -3.82 -8.46
CA GLU A 209 19.14 -3.72 -8.97
C GLU A 209 18.65 -2.26 -9.04
N GLY A 210 19.01 -1.45 -8.04
CA GLY A 210 18.68 -0.02 -8.01
C GLY A 210 19.39 0.78 -9.11
N LEU A 211 20.66 0.45 -9.39
CA LEU A 211 21.43 1.06 -10.48
C LEU A 211 20.83 0.68 -11.84
N CYS A 212 20.50 -0.59 -12.02
CA CYS A 212 19.84 -1.10 -13.23
C CYS A 212 18.51 -0.39 -13.47
N GLU A 213 17.66 -0.28 -12.45
CA GLU A 213 16.37 0.43 -12.55
C GLU A 213 16.57 1.90 -12.92
N ALA A 214 17.54 2.58 -12.31
CA ALA A 214 17.83 3.98 -12.61
C ALA A 214 18.34 4.19 -14.05
N VAL A 215 19.16 3.27 -14.57
CA VAL A 215 19.57 3.29 -15.98
C VAL A 215 18.36 3.18 -16.90
N TYR A 216 17.45 2.22 -16.66
CA TYR A 216 16.23 2.08 -17.47
C TYR A 216 15.30 3.30 -17.37
N LEU A 217 15.17 3.91 -16.19
CA LEU A 217 14.39 5.13 -16.00
C LEU A 217 15.03 6.33 -16.74
N ASN A 218 16.35 6.46 -16.72
CA ASN A 218 17.06 7.51 -17.45
C ASN A 218 16.94 7.32 -18.97
N LEU A 219 17.13 6.09 -19.46
CA LEU A 219 16.96 5.75 -20.88
C LEU A 219 15.52 6.02 -21.37
N SER A 220 14.51 5.74 -20.55
CA SER A 220 13.13 6.05 -20.91
C SER A 220 12.86 7.55 -20.94
N ARG A 221 13.44 8.34 -20.01
CA ARG A 221 13.35 9.81 -20.04
C ARG A 221 13.99 10.43 -21.28
N GLU A 222 15.15 9.92 -21.71
CA GLU A 222 15.84 10.42 -22.90
C GLU A 222 15.06 10.12 -24.19
N ASN A 223 14.42 8.96 -24.29
CA ASN A 223 13.61 8.58 -25.46
C ASN A 223 12.21 9.20 -25.47
N VAL A 224 11.65 9.59 -24.32
CA VAL A 224 10.33 10.24 -24.21
C VAL A 224 10.40 11.76 -24.50
N ARG A 225 11.60 12.36 -24.65
CA ARG A 225 11.74 13.77 -25.07
C ARG A 225 11.21 14.08 -26.48
N GLN A 226 10.71 13.10 -27.23
CA GLN A 226 10.04 13.32 -28.51
C GLN A 226 8.51 13.43 -28.42
N GLU A 227 7.87 13.03 -27.31
CA GLU A 227 6.43 13.27 -27.07
C GLU A 227 6.17 13.56 -25.58
N ALA A 228 5.72 14.79 -25.31
CA ALA A 228 5.53 15.36 -23.98
C ALA A 228 4.59 14.57 -23.06
N VAL A 229 4.97 14.37 -21.78
CA VAL A 229 4.12 14.64 -20.58
C VAL A 229 5.01 14.91 -19.36
N ASN A 230 4.78 16.06 -18.72
CA ASN A 230 5.21 16.43 -17.37
C ASN A 230 4.53 15.53 -16.31
N GLN A 231 5.29 14.63 -15.69
CA GLN A 231 5.15 14.14 -14.29
C GLN A 231 6.00 12.87 -14.15
N ALA A 232 7.29 13.03 -13.95
CA ALA A 232 8.14 11.94 -13.48
C ALA A 232 8.84 12.45 -12.23
N ALA A 233 8.29 12.08 -11.06
CA ALA A 233 8.93 12.28 -9.77
C ALA A 233 10.41 11.89 -9.89
N CYS A 234 11.27 12.79 -9.40
CA CYS A 234 12.70 12.58 -9.34
C CYS A 234 12.95 11.35 -8.45
N PHE A 235 13.89 10.49 -8.82
CA PHE A 235 14.39 9.39 -8.00
C PHE A 235 15.90 9.62 -7.93
N SER A 236 16.40 10.23 -6.86
CA SER A 236 17.84 10.32 -6.60
C SER A 236 18.29 9.08 -5.83
N LEU A 237 19.26 8.36 -6.38
CA LEU A 237 20.05 7.39 -5.63
C LEU A 237 20.80 8.12 -4.51
N LEU A 238 20.66 7.65 -3.28
CA LEU A 238 21.77 7.65 -2.35
C LEU A 238 22.42 6.27 -2.49
N ALA A 239 23.63 6.27 -3.05
CA ALA A 239 24.53 5.12 -3.13
C ALA A 239 25.32 4.99 -1.83
#